data_AF-A0A3D6DD65-F1
#
_entry.id   AF-A0A3D6DD65-F1
#
_cell.length_a   1.000
_cell.length_b   1.000
_cell.length_c   1.000
_cell.angle_alpha   90.00
_cell.angle_beta   90.00
_cell.angle_gamma   90.00
#
_symmetry.space_group_name_H-M   'P 1'
#
loop_
_entity.id
_entity.type
_entity.pdbx_description
1 polymer ?
#
loop_
_entity_poly.entity_id
_entity_poly.type
_entity_poly.pdbx_seq_one_letter_code
_entity_poly.pdbx_strand_id
1 'polypeptide(L)'
;MNLSFFIGISLKKPEGALPFSLGAMFTLYVVNMVSKLTEEANFLKYFTPFSYSDPASTIKYGLSASFLYFYLLVNAALLAGGFLIYSKKDILA
;
A
#
# COMPACT_ATOMS: atom_id res chain seq x y z
N MET A 1 -3.60 0.67 6.23
CA MET A 1 -4.76 -0.13 6.69
C MET A 1 -5.24 -1.11 5.61
N ASN A 2 -5.60 -0.65 4.40
CA ASN A 2 -6.14 -1.55 3.35
C ASN A 2 -5.18 -2.65 2.87
N LEU A 3 -3.87 -2.40 2.79
CA LEU A 3 -2.90 -3.44 2.41
C LEU A 3 -2.82 -4.56 3.45
N SER A 4 -2.75 -4.21 4.74
CA SER A 4 -2.72 -5.19 5.84
C SER A 4 -4.01 -6.02 5.89
N PHE A 5 -5.15 -5.38 5.65
CA PHE A 5 -6.44 -6.05 5.52
C PHE A 5 -6.47 -7.04 4.35
N PHE A 6 -6.00 -6.61 3.18
CA PHE A 6 -5.90 -7.45 1.98
C PHE A 6 -5.01 -8.68 2.22
N ILE A 7 -3.85 -8.49 2.86
CA ILE A 7 -2.94 -9.58 3.24
C ILE A 7 -3.65 -10.55 4.21
N GLY A 8 -4.34 -10.03 5.23
CA GLY A 8 -5.09 -10.84 6.18
C GLY A 8 -6.16 -11.71 5.53
N ILE A 9 -6.94 -11.15 4.58
CA ILE A 9 -7.95 -11.92 3.84
C ILE A 9 -7.29 -12.97 2.94
N SER A 10 -6.17 -12.64 2.31
CA SER A 10 -5.51 -13.52 1.33
C SER A 10 -4.86 -14.75 1.97
N LEU A 11 -4.49 -14.69 3.25
CA LEU A 11 -3.85 -15.80 3.95
C LEU A 11 -4.88 -16.79 4.50
N LYS A 12 -4.62 -18.09 4.36
CA LYS A 12 -5.46 -19.14 4.95
C LYS A 12 -5.38 -19.17 6.48
N LYS A 13 -4.19 -18.92 7.04
CA LYS A 13 -3.95 -18.84 8.48
C LYS A 13 -3.68 -17.40 8.92
N PRO A 14 -4.38 -16.87 9.93
CA PRO A 14 -4.23 -15.50 10.36
C PRO A 14 -2.90 -15.22 11.09
N GLU A 15 -2.24 -16.25 11.64
CA GLU A 15 -0.98 -16.09 12.41
C GLU A 15 0.13 -15.41 11.60
N GLY A 16 0.18 -15.66 10.29
CA GLY A 16 1.20 -15.08 9.39
C GLY A 16 0.87 -13.66 8.90
N ALA A 17 -0.36 -13.17 9.11
CA ALA A 17 -0.81 -11.92 8.51
C ALA A 17 -0.08 -10.70 9.06
N LEU A 18 0.18 -10.67 10.37
CA LEU A 18 0.91 -9.58 11.02
C LEU A 18 2.37 -9.48 10.55
N PRO A 19 3.22 -10.51 10.68
CA PRO A 19 4.61 -10.41 10.23
C PRO A 19 4.72 -10.14 8.73
N PHE A 20 3.84 -10.70 7.90
CA PHE A 20 3.83 -10.45 6.46
C PHE A 20 3.42 -9.00 6.13
N SER A 21 2.41 -8.47 6.82
CA SER A 21 2.01 -7.07 6.67
C SER A 21 3.11 -6.10 7.09
N LEU A 22 3.80 -6.41 8.20
CA LEU A 22 4.88 -5.59 8.70
C LEU A 22 6.07 -5.58 7.74
N GLY A 23 6.46 -6.75 7.23
CA GLY A 23 7.49 -6.89 6.21
C GLY A 23 7.14 -6.10 4.94
N ALA A 24 5.92 -6.24 4.43
CA ALA A 24 5.47 -5.50 3.26
C ALA A 24 5.49 -3.97 3.47
N MET A 25 5.02 -3.49 4.63
CA MET A 25 5.10 -2.06 4.98
C MET A 25 6.56 -1.59 5.06
N PHE A 26 7.45 -2.38 5.66
CA PHE A 26 8.86 -2.04 5.76
C PHE A 26 9.54 -1.97 4.39
N THR A 27 9.27 -2.93 3.50
CA THR A 27 9.76 -2.91 2.12
C THR A 27 9.28 -1.66 1.37
N LEU A 28 7.99 -1.33 1.47
CA LEU A 28 7.44 -0.13 0.85
C LEU A 28 8.07 1.17 1.41
N TYR A 29 8.45 1.16 2.69
CA TYR A 29 9.16 2.28 3.30
C TYR A 29 10.59 2.41 2.74
N VAL A 30 11.32 1.30 2.60
CA VAL A 30 12.65 1.29 1.97
C VAL A 30 12.56 1.77 0.52
N VAL A 31 11.57 1.30 -0.24
CA VAL A 31 11.31 1.77 -1.62
C VAL A 31 11.08 3.28 -1.66
N ASN A 32 10.30 3.83 -0.71
CA ASN A 32 10.07 5.27 -0.59
C ASN A 32 11.34 6.05 -0.23
N MET A 33 12.23 5.46 0.56
CA MET A 33 13.52 6.07 0.85
C MET A 33 14.38 6.12 -0.41
N VAL A 34 14.48 5.00 -1.14
CA VAL A 34 15.24 4.91 -2.40
C VAL A 34 14.70 5.89 -3.45
N SER A 35 13.38 6.05 -3.56
CA SER A 35 12.78 6.99 -4.52
C SER A 35 13.17 8.45 -4.29
N LYS A 36 13.72 8.79 -3.12
CA LYS A 36 14.15 10.13 -2.74
C LYS A 36 15.66 10.34 -2.90
N LEU A 37 16.45 9.29 -3.16
CA LEU A 37 17.90 9.37 -3.25
C LEU A 37 18.41 9.86 -4.60
N THR A 38 17.78 9.44 -5.70
CA THR A 38 18.21 9.79 -7.06
C THR A 38 17.02 10.18 -7.94
N GLU A 39 17.27 11.01 -8.95
CA GLU A 39 16.24 11.38 -9.94
C GLU A 39 15.78 10.18 -10.77
N GLU A 40 16.71 9.27 -11.12
CA GLU A 40 16.39 8.04 -11.84
C GLU A 40 15.44 7.14 -11.05
N ALA A 41 15.53 7.13 -9.72
CA ALA A 41 14.65 6.34 -8.85
C ALA A 41 13.33 7.05 -8.50
N ASN A 42 13.14 8.30 -8.94
CA ASN A 42 12.00 9.13 -8.53
C ASN A 42 10.65 8.50 -8.92
N PHE A 43 10.59 7.72 -10.00
CA PHE A 43 9.37 7.00 -10.41
C PHE A 43 8.86 6.02 -9.35
N LEU A 44 9.73 5.51 -8.46
CA LEU A 44 9.35 4.59 -7.38
C LEU A 44 8.39 5.23 -6.37
N LYS A 45 8.28 6.56 -6.34
CA LYS A 45 7.30 7.27 -5.50
C LYS A 45 5.85 6.89 -5.81
N TYR A 46 5.57 6.38 -7.02
CA TYR A 46 4.23 5.93 -7.42
C TYR A 46 3.93 4.47 -7.05
N PHE A 47 4.86 3.77 -6.41
CA PHE A 47 4.67 2.38 -5.96
C PHE A 47 4.49 2.27 -4.45
N THR A 48 4.59 3.38 -3.73
CA THR A 48 4.62 3.39 -2.27
C THR A 48 3.65 4.41 -1.71
N PRO A 49 2.74 4.01 -0.79
CA PRO A 49 1.77 4.93 -0.22
C PRO A 49 2.44 6.00 0.66
N PHE A 50 3.67 5.78 1.11
CA PHE A 50 4.43 6.74 1.91
C PHE A 50 4.78 8.02 1.15
N SER A 51 4.88 7.97 -0.17
CA SER A 51 5.09 9.17 -0.99
C SER A 51 3.82 10.00 -1.16
N TYR A 52 2.64 9.38 -1.09
CA TYR A 52 1.37 10.08 -1.30
C TYR A 52 0.97 10.98 -0.14
N SER A 53 1.45 10.65 1.07
CA SER A 53 1.15 11.35 2.32
C SER A 53 2.39 11.97 2.94
N ASP A 54 3.41 12.33 2.12
CA ASP A 54 4.62 12.97 2.62
C ASP A 54 4.31 14.37 3.19
N PRO A 55 4.43 14.59 4.51
CA PRO A 55 4.04 15.83 5.16
C PRO A 55 4.91 17.01 4.71
N ALA A 56 6.20 16.80 4.44
CA ALA A 56 7.10 17.88 4.02
C ALA A 56 6.68 18.44 2.66
N SER A 57 6.30 17.56 1.73
CA SER A 57 5.79 17.96 0.42
C SER A 57 4.39 18.58 0.51
N THR A 58 3.53 18.04 1.37
CA THR A 58 2.12 18.45 1.49
C THR A 58 2.01 19.83 2.14
N ILE A 59 2.83 20.13 3.15
CA ILE A 59 2.87 21.45 3.79
C ILE A 59 3.40 22.50 2.81
N LYS A 60 4.38 22.15 1.99
CA LYS A 60 5.05 23.10 1.08
C LYS A 60 4.27 23.37 -0.21
N TYR A 61 3.66 22.35 -0.80
CA TYR A 61 3.05 22.42 -2.13
C TYR A 61 1.55 22.08 -2.14
N GLY A 62 0.97 21.74 -0.98
CA GLY A 62 -0.40 21.25 -0.89
C GLY A 62 -0.53 19.79 -1.31
N LEU A 63 -1.78 19.31 -1.37
CA LEU A 63 -2.10 17.95 -1.81
C LEU A 63 -2.00 17.84 -3.34
N SER A 64 -1.09 17.01 -3.82
CA SER A 64 -0.96 16.73 -5.25
C SER A 64 -2.13 15.90 -5.77
N ALA A 65 -2.83 16.40 -6.78
CA ALA A 65 -3.94 15.68 -7.43
C ALA A 65 -3.49 14.32 -7.99
N SER A 66 -2.27 14.22 -8.51
CA SER A 66 -1.72 12.95 -9.01
C SER A 66 -1.60 11.92 -7.89
N PHE A 67 -1.08 12.30 -6.72
CA PHE A 67 -0.97 11.39 -5.59
C PHE A 67 -2.32 11.01 -5.00
N LEU A 68 -3.29 11.91 -5.01
CA LEU A 68 -4.66 11.60 -4.60
C LEU A 68 -5.29 10.53 -5.50
N TYR A 69 -5.10 10.64 -6.83
CA TYR A 69 -5.60 9.66 -7.78
C TYR A 69 -4.98 8.27 -7.57
N PHE A 70 -3.65 8.20 -7.43
CA PHE A 70 -2.97 6.94 -7.12
C PHE A 70 -3.40 6.35 -5.78
N TYR A 71 -3.57 7.18 -4.75
CA TYR A 71 -4.07 6.75 -3.45
C TYR A 71 -5.45 6.11 -3.58
N LEU A 72 -6.40 6.76 -4.26
CA LEU A 72 -7.75 6.23 -4.46
C LEU A 72 -7.73 4.94 -5.27
N LEU A 73 -6.98 4.89 -6.38
CA LEU A 73 -6.87 3.69 -7.21
C LEU A 73 -6.31 2.49 -6.44
N VAL A 74 -5.22 2.67 -5.70
CA VAL A 74 -4.60 1.58 -4.95
C VAL A 74 -5.55 1.07 -3.85
N ASN A 75 -6.21 1.97 -3.13
CA ASN A 75 -7.16 1.56 -2.09
C ASN A 75 -8.39 0.85 -2.69
N ALA A 76 -8.96 1.36 -3.79
CA ALA A 76 -10.06 0.73 -4.49
C ALA A 76 -9.67 -0.67 -5.00
N ALA A 77 -8.49 -0.82 -5.58
CA ALA A 77 -7.99 -2.11 -6.08
C ALA A 77 -7.78 -3.12 -4.94
N LEU A 78 -7.19 -2.71 -3.82
CA LEU A 78 -6.99 -3.58 -2.66
C LEU A 78 -8.33 -4.02 -2.04
N LEU A 79 -9.30 -3.11 -1.94
CA LEU A 79 -10.63 -3.43 -1.44
C LEU A 79 -11.39 -4.37 -2.38
N ALA A 80 -11.42 -4.07 -3.68
CA ALA A 80 -12.06 -4.91 -4.68
C ALA A 80 -11.41 -6.30 -4.74
N GLY A 81 -10.08 -6.36 -4.78
CA GLY A 81 -9.34 -7.62 -4.73
C GLY A 81 -9.62 -8.41 -3.46
N GLY A 82 -9.64 -7.73 -2.31
CA GLY A 82 -9.98 -8.33 -1.02
C GLY A 82 -11.38 -8.93 -1.02
N PHE A 83 -12.36 -8.20 -1.55
CA PHE A 83 -13.75 -8.67 -1.67
C PHE A 83 -13.84 -9.91 -2.56
N LEU A 84 -13.21 -9.88 -3.75
CA LEU A 84 -13.21 -11.03 -4.68
C LEU A 84 -12.58 -12.29 -4.09
N ILE A 85 -11.48 -12.14 -3.35
CA ILE A 85 -10.82 -13.26 -2.66
C ILE A 85 -11.72 -13.76 -1.53
N TYR A 86 -12.27 -12.86 -0.73
CA TYR A 86 -13.13 -13.20 0.39
C TYR A 86 -14.39 -13.96 -0.06
N SER A 87 -15.05 -13.52 -1.15
CA SER A 87 -16.24 -14.18 -1.69
C SER A 87 -15.99 -15.61 -2.18
N LYS A 88 -14.74 -15.95 -2.53
CA LYS A 88 -14.36 -17.29 -2.97
C LYS A 88 -13.75 -18.15 -1.87
N LYS A 89 -13.50 -17.56 -0.70
CA LYS A 89 -12.83 -18.23 0.41
C LYS A 89 -13.87 -19.07 1.14
N ASP A 90 -13.65 -20.37 1.19
CA ASP A 90 -14.43 -21.23 2.07
C ASP A 90 -14.01 -20.95 3.52
N ILE A 91 -14.90 -20.35 4.28
CA ILE A 91 -14.66 -19.89 5.65
C ILE A 91 -15.05 -20.99 6.66
N LEU A 92 -15.75 -22.03 6.20
CA LEU A 92 -16.34 -23.06 7.05
C LEU A 92 -15.54 -24.38 7.05
N ALA A 93 -14.47 -24.48 6.26
CA ALA A 93 -13.61 -25.65 6.14
C ALA A 93 -12.34 -25.58 7.00
#